data_AF-G9H0E5-F1
#
_entry.id   AF-G9H0E5-F1
#
_cell.length_a   1.000
_cell.length_b   1.000
_cell.length_c   1.000
_cell.angle_alpha   90.00
_cell.angle_beta   90.00
_cell.angle_gamma   90.00
#
_symmetry.space_group_name_H-M   'P 1'
#
loop_
_entity.id
_entity.type
_entity.pdbx_description
1 polymer ?
#
loop_
_entity_poly.entity_id
_entity_poly.type
_entity_poly.pdbx_seq_one_letter_code
_entity_poly.pdbx_strand_id
1 'polypeptide(L)'
;RDATAAKQVPRRLLVLGGGPIGAEMAQAYRRLGAEEVTLVEALDRLVPREELFAGEELRESLEAEGVTVVTGTKLVAARRSGVSGG
;
A
#
# COMPACT_ATOMS: atom_id res chain seq x y z
N ARG A 1 10.67 -2.60 -11.83
CA ARG A 1 11.12 -1.30 -11.30
C ARG A 1 10.32 -0.24 -12.08
N ASP A 2 9.06 0.02 -11.70
CA ASP A 2 8.17 0.93 -12.45
C ASP A 2 7.26 1.76 -11.52
N ALA A 3 7.54 1.79 -10.21
CA ALA A 3 6.68 2.43 -9.21
C ALA A 3 6.57 3.96 -9.36
N THR A 4 7.47 4.58 -10.14
CA THR A 4 7.53 6.02 -10.40
C THR A 4 7.12 6.42 -11.82
N ALA A 5 6.71 5.47 -12.68
CA ALA A 5 6.36 5.73 -14.08
C ALA A 5 4.89 6.14 -14.28
N ALA A 6 4.12 6.30 -13.20
CA ALA A 6 2.72 6.67 -13.28
C ALA A 6 2.57 8.09 -13.87
N LYS A 7 2.02 8.18 -15.08
CA LYS A 7 1.73 9.47 -15.74
C LYS A 7 0.57 10.23 -15.09
N GLN A 8 -0.22 9.54 -14.28
CA GLN A 8 -1.44 10.00 -13.63
C GLN A 8 -1.58 9.26 -12.31
N VAL A 9 -2.18 9.90 -11.30
CA VAL A 9 -2.49 9.23 -10.04
C VAL A 9 -3.58 8.18 -10.31
N PRO A 10 -3.35 6.89 -9.99
CA PRO A 10 -4.35 5.86 -10.21
C PRO A 10 -5.54 6.08 -9.28
N ARG A 11 -6.74 5.83 -9.78
CA ARG A 11 -7.96 5.87 -8.96
C ARG A 11 -7.90 4.90 -7.78
N ARG A 12 -7.34 3.70 -8.00
CA ARG A 12 -7.17 2.65 -7.00
C ARG A 12 -5.76 2.08 -7.05
N LEU A 13 -5.12 1.96 -5.90
CA LEU A 13 -3.76 1.45 -5.77
C LEU A 13 -3.70 0.32 -4.74
N LEU A 14 -3.12 -0.81 -5.16
CA LEU A 14 -2.72 -1.90 -4.26
C LEU A 14 -1.21 -1.83 -4.05
N VAL A 15 -0.76 -1.68 -2.81
CA VAL A 15 0.63 -1.73 -2.40
C VAL A 15 0.89 -3.07 -1.70
N LEU A 16 1.91 -3.79 -2.14
CA LEU A 16 2.28 -5.10 -1.62
C LEU A 16 3.58 -5.00 -0.82
N GLY A 17 3.53 -5.38 0.45
CA GLY A 17 4.62 -5.26 1.42
C GLY A 17 4.48 -4.01 2.29
N GLY A 18 4.37 -4.20 3.60
CA GLY A 18 4.23 -3.19 4.64
C GLY A 18 5.54 -2.75 5.30
N GLY A 19 6.67 -2.87 4.58
CA GLY A 19 7.92 -2.24 4.98
C GLY A 19 7.90 -0.72 4.77
N PRO A 20 8.98 0.01 5.14
CA PRO A 20 9.01 1.48 5.11
C PRO A 20 8.63 2.06 3.73
N ILE A 21 9.19 1.50 2.66
CA ILE A 21 8.91 1.94 1.29
C ILE A 21 7.44 1.73 0.92
N GLY A 22 6.83 0.61 1.33
CA GLY A 22 5.42 0.35 1.04
C GLY A 22 4.49 1.32 1.76
N ALA A 23 4.81 1.64 3.01
CA ALA A 23 4.09 2.63 3.79
C ALA A 23 4.21 4.05 3.20
N GLU A 24 5.42 4.47 2.84
CA GLU A 24 5.67 5.77 2.18
C GLU A 24 4.89 5.88 0.86
N MET A 25 4.89 4.82 0.06
CA MET A 25 4.16 4.79 -1.22
C MET A 25 2.66 4.85 -1.01
N ALA A 26 2.12 4.10 -0.03
CA ALA A 26 0.69 4.13 0.28
C ALA A 26 0.25 5.53 0.71
N GLN A 27 1.00 6.17 1.61
CA GLN A 27 0.74 7.52 2.08
C GLN A 27 0.85 8.54 0.93
N ALA A 28 1.93 8.48 0.15
CA ALA A 28 2.16 9.41 -0.95
C ALA A 28 1.01 9.38 -1.98
N TYR A 29 0.61 8.20 -2.44
CA TYR A 29 -0.46 8.08 -3.43
C TYR A 29 -1.83 8.47 -2.87
N ARG A 30 -2.08 8.22 -1.58
CA ARG A 30 -3.31 8.68 -0.92
C ARG A 30 -3.36 10.21 -0.88
N ARG A 31 -2.27 10.87 -0.49
CA ARG A 31 -2.15 12.35 -0.48
C ARG A 31 -2.20 12.97 -1.87
N LEU A 32 -1.71 12.27 -2.89
CA LEU A 32 -1.80 12.69 -4.28
C LEU A 32 -3.22 12.54 -4.88
N GLY A 33 -4.17 11.95 -4.14
CA GLY A 33 -5.58 11.91 -4.52
C GLY A 33 -6.06 10.58 -5.11
N ALA A 34 -5.31 9.48 -4.94
CA ALA A 34 -5.84 8.15 -5.26
C ALA A 34 -7.07 7.88 -4.39
N GLU A 35 -8.24 7.60 -4.98
CA GLU A 35 -9.50 7.41 -4.24
C GLU A 35 -9.42 6.26 -3.24
N GLU A 36 -8.79 5.15 -3.64
CA GLU A 36 -8.61 3.96 -2.81
C GLU A 36 -7.13 3.55 -2.80
N VAL A 37 -6.56 3.39 -1.60
CA VAL A 37 -5.23 2.81 -1.42
C VAL A 37 -5.31 1.69 -0.41
N THR A 38 -4.85 0.50 -0.79
CA THR A 38 -4.76 -0.67 0.10
C THR A 38 -3.31 -1.14 0.21
N LEU A 39 -2.79 -1.21 1.43
CA LEU A 39 -1.49 -1.77 1.76
C LEU A 39 -1.69 -3.17 2.33
N VAL A 40 -1.07 -4.18 1.70
CA VAL A 40 -1.14 -5.59 2.14
C VAL A 40 0.24 -6.07 2.57
N GLU A 41 0.33 -6.57 3.80
CA GLU A 41 1.53 -7.20 4.36
C GLU A 41 1.23 -8.67 4.73
N ALA A 42 2.20 -9.54 4.44
CA ALA A 42 2.09 -10.96 4.70
C ALA A 42 2.31 -11.30 6.18
N LEU A 43 3.13 -10.51 6.87
CA LEU A 43 3.38 -10.61 8.31
C LEU A 43 2.29 -9.88 9.10
N ASP A 44 2.22 -10.13 10.40
CA ASP A 44 1.12 -9.65 11.26
C ASP A 44 1.16 -8.12 11.51
N ARG A 45 2.30 -7.48 11.23
CA ARG A 45 2.53 -6.05 11.50
C ARG A 45 3.30 -5.35 10.38
N LEU A 46 3.08 -4.03 10.29
CA LEU A 46 3.90 -3.14 9.46
C LEU A 46 5.31 -3.01 10.04
N VAL A 47 6.26 -2.65 9.17
CA VAL A 47 7.68 -2.39 9.51
C VAL A 47 8.23 -3.40 10.53
N PRO A 48 8.15 -4.72 10.25
CA PRO A 48 8.35 -5.78 11.25
C PRO A 48 9.78 -5.91 11.79
N ARG A 49 10.73 -5.10 11.26
CA ARG A 49 12.10 -4.99 11.74
C ARG A 49 12.28 -3.89 12.79
N GLU A 50 11.27 -3.04 12.95
CA GLU A 50 11.25 -1.96 13.93
C GLU A 50 10.54 -2.40 15.22
N GLU A 51 10.56 -1.50 16.21
CA GLU A 51 9.85 -1.67 17.47
C GLU A 51 8.34 -1.85 17.28
N LEU A 52 7.69 -2.56 18.20
CA LEU A 52 6.25 -2.87 18.13
C LEU A 52 5.39 -1.61 17.98
N PHE A 53 5.62 -0.61 18.83
CA PHE A 53 4.86 0.64 18.82
C PHE A 53 5.00 1.38 17.49
N ALA A 54 6.15 1.30 16.83
CA ALA A 54 6.37 2.01 15.56
C ALA A 54 5.47 1.48 14.44
N GLY A 55 5.22 0.16 14.41
CA GLY A 55 4.29 -0.44 13.46
C GLY A 55 2.82 -0.12 13.76
N GLU A 56 2.48 0.04 15.04
CA GLU A 56 1.13 0.41 15.51
C GLU A 56 0.82 1.88 15.18
N GLU A 57 1.71 2.79 15.57
CA GLU A 57 1.59 4.23 15.26
C GLU A 57 1.54 4.47 13.75
N LEU A 58 2.37 3.76 12.98
CA LEU A 58 2.36 3.87 11.52
C LEU A 58 1.04 3.39 10.93
N ARG A 59 0.48 2.28 11.43
CA ARG A 59 -0.84 1.79 10.99
C ARG A 59 -1.90 2.85 11.27
N GLU A 60 -1.97 3.35 12.49
CA GLU A 60 -2.97 4.35 12.89
C GLU A 60 -2.87 5.61 12.03
N SER A 61 -1.65 6.10 11.77
CA SER A 61 -1.43 7.25 10.90
C SER A 61 -1.89 7.00 9.46
N LEU A 62 -1.60 5.82 8.90
CA LEU A 62 -2.01 5.48 7.53
C LEU A 62 -3.53 5.34 7.42
N GLU A 63 -4.16 4.67 8.38
CA GLU A 63 -5.61 4.48 8.43
C GLU A 63 -6.34 5.82 8.62
N ALA A 64 -5.81 6.72 9.46
CA ALA A 64 -6.33 8.08 9.62
C ALA A 64 -6.27 8.91 8.32
N GLU A 65 -5.29 8.65 7.44
CA GLU A 65 -5.20 9.27 6.11
C GLU A 65 -6.09 8.59 5.05
N GLY A 66 -6.79 7.51 5.42
CA GLY A 66 -7.70 6.77 4.54
C GLY A 66 -7.02 5.65 3.74
N VAL A 67 -5.83 5.20 4.14
CA VAL A 67 -5.21 3.98 3.59
C VAL A 67 -5.81 2.77 4.29
N THR A 68 -6.27 1.79 3.52
CA THR A 68 -6.68 0.48 4.08
C THR A 68 -5.42 -0.36 4.35
N VAL A 69 -5.20 -0.79 5.59
CA VAL A 69 -4.07 -1.64 5.96
C VAL A 69 -4.55 -3.06 6.25
N VAL A 70 -3.97 -4.04 5.57
CA VAL A 70 -4.26 -5.47 5.74
C VAL A 70 -2.96 -6.20 6.06
N THR A 71 -2.87 -6.77 7.26
CA THR A 71 -1.72 -7.59 7.68
C THR A 71 -2.10 -9.07 7.76
N GLY A 72 -1.12 -9.95 7.96
CA GLY A 72 -1.32 -11.40 8.06
C GLY A 72 -1.85 -12.04 6.78
N THR A 73 -1.73 -11.35 5.63
CA THR A 73 -2.38 -11.76 4.39
C THR A 73 -1.35 -12.01 3.30
N LYS A 74 -1.17 -13.28 2.95
CA LYS A 74 -0.25 -13.68 1.88
C LYS A 74 -0.91 -13.55 0.52
N LEU A 75 -0.28 -12.77 -0.37
CA LEU A 75 -0.68 -12.74 -1.78
C LEU A 75 -0.37 -14.08 -2.45
N VAL A 76 -1.37 -14.65 -3.14
CA VAL A 76 -1.24 -15.94 -3.85
C VAL A 76 -1.06 -15.80 -5.36
N ALA A 77 -1.69 -14.78 -5.96
CA ALA A 77 -1.59 -14.51 -7.39
C ALA A 77 -2.03 -13.08 -7.69
N ALA A 78 -1.43 -12.47 -8.72
CA ALA A 78 -1.92 -11.25 -9.33
C ALA A 78 -2.18 -11.53 -10.82
N ARG A 79 -3.36 -11.13 -11.31
CA ARG A 79 -3.72 -11.27 -12.72
C ARG A 79 -4.04 -9.90 -13.30
N ARG A 80 -3.40 -9.57 -14.41
CA ARG A 80 -3.82 -8.42 -15.22
C ARG A 80 -4.97 -8.91 -16.11
N SER A 81 -6.19 -8.56 -15.76
CA SER A 81 -7.31 -8.64 -16.72
C SER A 81 -7.00 -7.66 -17.84
N GLY A 82 -6.71 -8.17 -19.04
CA GLY A 82 -6.44 -7.33 -20.19
C GLY A 82 -7.62 -6.42 -20.48
N VAL A 83 -7.40 -5.10 -20.39
CA VAL A 83 -8.23 -4.13 -21.10
C VAL A 83 -7.39 -3.70 -22.28
N SER A 84 -7.79 -4.14 -23.46
CA SER A 84 -7.32 -3.59 -24.73
C SER A 84 -7.54 -2.08 -24.69
N GLY A 85 -6.46 -1.30 -24.81
CA GLY A 85 -6.59 0.14 -24.95
C GLY A 85 -7.41 0.48 -26.20
N GLY A 86 -8.38 1.37 -26.03
CA GLY A 86 -8.91 2.23 -27.08
C GLY A 86 -8.40 3.64 -26.87
#